data_AF-A0A9E4HU25-F1
#
_entry.id   AF-A0A9E4HU25-F1
#
_cell.length_a   1.000
_cell.length_b   1.000
_cell.length_c   1.000
_cell.angle_alpha   90.00
_cell.angle_beta   90.00
_cell.angle_gamma   90.00
#
_symmetry.space_group_name_H-M   'P 1'
#
loop_
_entity.id
_entity.type
_entity.pdbx_description
1 polymer ?
#
loop_
_entity_poly.entity_id
_entity_poly.type
_entity_poly.pdbx_seq_one_letter_code
_entity_poly.pdbx_strand_id
1 'polypeptide(L)'
;MSEDSSIWVLIGLACLGTASWRLLGVVIGDRIPKDSIWSEWINAVAYAMVAGVMMLIVVFPTGVMASSALSWRLVALAVALVLMMVTRSFMASVIGSVLSFVVMSYVFA
;
A
#
# COMPACT_ATOMS: atom_id res chain seq x y z
N MET A 1 6.28 21.21 -36.00
CA MET A 1 5.44 20.57 -34.96
C MET A 1 6.08 20.93 -33.64
N SER A 2 5.48 21.85 -32.87
CA SER A 2 6.08 22.37 -31.62
C SER A 2 6.31 21.22 -30.63
N GLU A 3 7.50 21.16 -30.03
CA GLU A 3 7.92 20.11 -29.08
C GLU A 3 6.92 19.97 -27.92
N ASP A 4 6.28 21.07 -27.50
CA ASP A 4 5.23 21.08 -26.48
C ASP A 4 3.99 20.28 -26.88
N SER A 5 3.57 20.33 -28.16
CA SER A 5 2.39 19.62 -28.65
C SER A 5 2.56 18.10 -28.55
N SER A 6 3.78 17.61 -28.82
CA SER A 6 4.11 16.19 -28.71
C SER A 6 4.02 15.69 -27.26
N ILE A 7 4.44 16.51 -26.28
CA ILE A 7 4.39 16.16 -24.86
C ILE A 7 2.94 16.02 -24.38
N TRP A 8 2.07 16.96 -24.77
CA TRP A 8 0.64 16.89 -24.41
C TRP A 8 -0.06 15.67 -25.00
N VAL A 9 0.27 15.29 -26.23
CA VAL A 9 -0.26 14.07 -26.86
C VAL A 9 0.22 12.81 -26.13
N LEU A 10 1.51 12.76 -25.74
CA LEU A 10 2.05 11.62 -24.99
C LEU A 10 1.43 11.48 -23.60
N ILE A 11 1.21 12.60 -22.89
CA ILE A 11 0.52 12.59 -21.59
C ILE A 11 -0.93 12.12 -21.76
N GLY A 12 -1.63 12.62 -22.79
CA GLY A 12 -2.99 12.18 -23.12
C GLY A 12 -3.05 10.67 -23.38
N LEU A 13 -2.11 10.14 -24.15
CA LEU A 13 -2.02 8.71 -24.47
C LEU A 13 -1.70 7.87 -23.22
N ALA A 14 -0.78 8.33 -22.37
CA ALA A 14 -0.44 7.65 -21.11
C ALA A 14 -1.62 7.62 -20.12
N CYS A 15 -2.35 8.73 -20.01
CA CYS A 15 -3.59 8.80 -19.23
C CYS A 15 -4.64 7.84 -19.77
N LEU A 16 -4.89 7.83 -21.09
CA LEU A 16 -5.84 6.92 -21.72
C LEU A 16 -5.44 5.46 -21.52
N GLY A 17 -4.17 5.11 -21.70
CA GLY A 17 -3.68 3.76 -21.47
C GLY A 17 -3.91 3.29 -20.03
N THR A 18 -3.57 4.13 -19.05
CA THR A 18 -3.73 3.82 -17.61
C THR A 18 -5.21 3.72 -17.22
N ALA A 19 -6.03 4.65 -17.70
CA ALA A 19 -7.47 4.68 -17.43
C ALA A 19 -8.17 3.48 -18.08
N SER A 20 -7.78 3.10 -19.29
CA SER A 20 -8.37 1.95 -20.00
C SER A 20 -8.23 0.66 -19.19
N TRP A 21 -7.05 0.39 -18.63
CA TRP A 21 -6.84 -0.79 -17.79
C TRP A 21 -7.68 -0.77 -16.52
N ARG A 22 -7.79 0.41 -15.87
CA ARG A 22 -8.63 0.58 -14.68
C ARG A 22 -10.11 0.35 -14.98
N LEU A 23 -10.62 0.89 -16.09
CA LEU A 23 -12.01 0.75 -16.51
C LEU A 23 -12.34 -0.71 -16.86
N LEU A 24 -11.45 -1.40 -17.57
CA LEU A 24 -11.58 -2.83 -17.83
C LEU A 24 -11.67 -3.64 -16.53
N GLY A 25 -10.83 -3.32 -15.53
CA GLY A 25 -10.89 -3.95 -14.21
C GLY A 25 -12.23 -3.75 -13.50
N VAL A 26 -12.83 -2.55 -13.59
CA VAL A 26 -14.16 -2.26 -13.00
C VAL A 26 -15.27 -3.04 -13.71
N VAL A 27 -15.26 -3.06 -15.05
CA VAL A 27 -16.29 -3.77 -15.83
C VAL A 27 -16.21 -5.27 -15.60
N ILE A 28 -15.01 -5.85 -15.55
CA ILE A 28 -14.81 -7.27 -15.25
C ILE A 28 -15.21 -7.55 -13.79
N GLY A 29 -14.86 -6.68 -12.86
CA GLY A 29 -15.20 -6.82 -11.44
C GLY A 29 -16.71 -6.76 -11.16
N ASP A 30 -17.47 -5.96 -11.89
CA ASP A 30 -18.94 -5.87 -11.78
C ASP A 30 -19.64 -7.14 -12.30
N ARG A 31 -19.05 -7.79 -13.30
CA ARG A 31 -19.59 -9.01 -13.92
C ARG A 31 -19.30 -10.28 -13.13
N ILE A 32 -18.35 -10.27 -12.20
CA ILE A 32 -17.99 -11.44 -11.40
C ILE A 32 -18.82 -11.44 -10.10
N PRO A 33 -19.65 -12.46 -9.85
CA PRO A 33 -20.38 -12.57 -8.59
C PRO A 33 -19.41 -12.68 -7.41
N LYS A 34 -19.65 -11.88 -6.37
CA LYS A 34 -18.75 -11.77 -5.19
C LYS A 34 -18.62 -13.06 -4.38
N ASP A 35 -19.59 -13.96 -4.47
CA ASP A 35 -19.57 -15.30 -3.85
C ASP A 35 -18.86 -16.38 -4.70
N SER A 36 -18.19 -15.99 -5.79
CA SER A 36 -17.40 -16.93 -6.60
C SER A 36 -16.00 -17.13 -6.04
N ILE A 37 -15.54 -18.39 -6.02
CA ILE A 37 -14.16 -18.80 -5.68
C ILE A 37 -13.10 -17.98 -6.44
N TRP A 38 -13.40 -17.57 -7.68
CA TRP A 38 -12.50 -16.77 -8.50
C TRP A 38 -12.36 -15.34 -7.98
N SER A 39 -13.44 -14.74 -7.46
CA SER A 39 -13.40 -13.40 -6.86
C SER A 39 -12.57 -13.41 -5.58
N GLU A 40 -12.76 -14.43 -4.73
CA GLU A 40 -11.99 -14.60 -3.50
C GLU A 40 -10.50 -14.83 -3.79
N TRP A 41 -10.17 -15.67 -4.76
CA TRP A 41 -8.77 -15.90 -5.16
C TRP A 41 -8.09 -14.62 -5.68
N ILE A 42 -8.77 -13.86 -6.57
CA ILE A 42 -8.22 -12.60 -7.09
C ILE A 42 -8.03 -11.58 -5.96
N ASN A 43 -9.01 -11.45 -5.05
CA ASN A 43 -8.90 -10.57 -3.90
C ASN A 43 -7.74 -10.99 -2.98
N ALA A 44 -7.60 -12.28 -2.70
CA ALA A 44 -6.49 -12.81 -1.90
C ALA A 44 -5.14 -12.48 -2.53
N VAL A 45 -4.99 -12.65 -3.84
CA VAL A 45 -3.77 -12.27 -4.58
C VAL A 45 -3.55 -10.76 -4.52
N ALA A 46 -4.57 -9.93 -4.70
CA ALA A 46 -4.46 -8.48 -4.63
C ALA A 46 -4.00 -8.03 -3.23
N TYR A 47 -4.59 -8.57 -2.16
CA TYR A 47 -4.16 -8.27 -0.79
C TYR A 47 -2.74 -8.78 -0.50
N ALA A 48 -2.37 -9.96 -0.99
CA ALA A 48 -1.02 -10.49 -0.86
C ALA A 48 0.03 -9.60 -1.56
N MET A 49 -0.29 -9.06 -2.74
CA MET A 49 0.57 -8.12 -3.46
C MET A 49 0.78 -6.83 -2.67
N VAL A 50 -0.30 -6.23 -2.15
CA VAL A 50 -0.20 -5.01 -1.33
C VAL A 50 0.61 -5.27 -0.06
N ALA A 51 0.38 -6.39 0.62
CA ALA A 51 1.14 -6.78 1.80
C ALA A 51 2.62 -7.01 1.49
N GLY A 52 2.93 -7.65 0.36
CA GLY A 52 4.31 -7.86 -0.11
C GLY A 52 5.03 -6.55 -0.39
N VAL A 53 4.37 -5.62 -1.09
CA VAL A 53 4.92 -4.28 -1.34
C VAL A 53 5.14 -3.51 -0.03
N MET A 54 4.17 -3.56 0.90
CA MET A 54 4.36 -2.94 2.23
C MET A 54 5.55 -3.55 2.98
N MET A 55 5.72 -4.87 2.97
CA MET A 55 6.87 -5.53 3.58
C MET A 55 8.20 -5.11 2.94
N LEU A 56 8.23 -4.96 1.62
CA LEU A 56 9.43 -4.48 0.92
C LEU A 56 9.84 -3.10 1.42
N ILE A 57 8.88 -2.18 1.60
CA ILE A 57 9.13 -0.84 2.12
C ILE A 57 9.62 -0.88 3.58
N VAL A 58 9.12 -1.81 4.40
CA VAL A 58 9.53 -1.97 5.81
C VAL A 58 10.96 -2.51 5.93
N VAL A 59 11.29 -3.53 5.12
CA VAL A 59 12.59 -4.21 5.13
C VAL A 59 13.67 -3.37 4.46
N PHE A 60 13.36 -2.76 3.32
CA PHE A 60 14.23 -1.86 2.56
C PHE A 60 13.70 -0.43 2.64
N PRO A 61 13.88 0.25 3.79
CA PRO A 61 13.47 1.63 3.94
C PRO A 61 14.22 2.52 2.96
N THR A 62 13.51 3.45 2.34
CA THR A 62 14.13 4.54 1.57
C THR A 62 13.85 5.87 2.25
N GLY A 63 14.80 6.82 2.19
CA GLY A 63 14.65 8.15 2.79
C GLY A 63 15.03 8.24 4.29
N VAL A 64 14.40 9.17 5.02
CA VAL A 64 14.75 9.60 6.40
C VAL A 64 14.70 8.50 7.47
N MET A 65 14.08 7.36 7.16
CA MET A 65 14.04 6.19 8.03
C MET A 65 15.33 5.35 7.98
N ALA A 66 16.25 5.60 7.04
CA ALA A 66 17.43 4.76 6.82
C ALA A 66 18.37 4.63 8.04
N SER A 67 18.33 5.57 8.99
CA SER A 67 19.14 5.54 10.22
C SER A 67 18.59 4.63 11.32
N SER A 68 17.38 4.07 11.18
CA SER A 68 16.74 3.24 12.22
C SER A 68 16.99 1.74 12.01
N ALA A 69 17.29 1.01 13.09
CA ALA A 69 17.56 -0.43 13.03
C ALA A 69 16.33 -1.25 12.63
N LEU A 70 16.54 -2.28 11.80
CA LEU A 70 15.51 -3.17 11.25
C LEU A 70 14.68 -3.88 12.33
N SER A 71 15.32 -4.28 13.43
CA SER A 71 14.69 -4.96 14.56
C SER A 71 13.52 -4.17 15.15
N TRP A 72 13.69 -2.86 15.30
CA TRP A 72 12.66 -1.99 15.88
C TRP A 72 11.48 -1.76 14.93
N ARG A 73 11.70 -1.77 13.61
CA ARG A 73 10.59 -1.68 12.64
C ARG A 73 9.72 -2.92 12.65
N LEU A 74 10.33 -4.10 12.82
CA LEU A 74 9.57 -5.35 12.96
C LEU A 74 8.75 -5.36 14.25
N VAL A 75 9.27 -4.82 15.36
CA VAL A 75 8.51 -4.67 16.62
C VAL A 75 7.35 -3.70 16.44
N ALA A 76 7.57 -2.52 15.83
CA ALA A 76 6.50 -1.56 15.56
C ALA A 76 5.41 -2.14 14.64
N LEU A 77 5.81 -2.92 13.63
CA LEU A 77 4.90 -3.63 12.74
C LEU A 77 4.11 -4.71 13.51
N ALA A 78 4.74 -5.47 14.40
CA ALA A 78 4.07 -6.46 15.23
C ALA A 78 3.04 -5.79 16.17
N VAL A 79 3.40 -4.68 16.82
CA VAL A 79 2.48 -3.91 17.67
C VAL A 79 1.30 -3.37 16.84
N ALA A 80 1.56 -2.85 15.64
CA ALA A 80 0.51 -2.40 14.72
C ALA A 80 -0.47 -3.53 14.37
N LEU A 81 0.03 -4.72 14.06
CA LEU A 81 -0.82 -5.89 13.75
C LEU A 81 -1.67 -6.32 14.95
N VAL A 82 -1.09 -6.36 16.15
CA VAL A 82 -1.80 -6.72 17.39
C VAL A 82 -2.90 -5.69 17.68
N LEU A 83 -2.60 -4.40 17.60
CA LEU A 83 -3.58 -3.33 17.81
C LEU A 83 -4.70 -3.36 16.76
N MET A 84 -4.38 -3.72 15.51
CA MET A 84 -5.36 -3.87 14.44
C MET A 84 -6.33 -5.01 14.73
N MET A 85 -5.82 -6.16 15.22
CA MET A 85 -6.65 -7.30 15.59
C MET A 85 -7.57 -7.01 16.77
N VAL A 86 -7.09 -6.27 17.77
CA VAL A 86 -7.85 -5.95 18.98
C VAL A 86 -8.89 -4.85 18.72
N THR A 87 -8.48 -3.74 18.11
CA THR A 87 -9.35 -2.56 17.99
C THR A 87 -10.31 -2.67 16.80
N ARG A 88 -10.01 -3.54 15.83
CA ARG A 88 -10.76 -3.74 14.58
C ARG A 88 -11.02 -2.43 13.80
N SER A 89 -10.34 -1.34 14.17
CA SER A 89 -10.48 0.00 13.61
C SER A 89 -9.14 0.46 13.07
N PHE A 90 -9.11 0.73 11.76
CA PHE A 90 -7.89 1.13 11.04
C PHE A 90 -7.23 2.37 11.65
N MET A 91 -8.03 3.39 11.98
CA MET A 91 -7.54 4.66 12.53
C MET A 91 -6.81 4.49 13.86
N ALA A 92 -7.39 3.77 14.82
CA ALA A 92 -6.75 3.57 16.13
C ALA A 92 -5.45 2.76 16.03
N SER A 93 -5.40 1.80 15.10
CA SER A 93 -4.21 0.99 14.86
C SER A 93 -3.06 1.80 14.27
N VAL A 94 -3.36 2.71 13.33
CA VAL A 94 -2.35 3.61 12.74
C VAL A 94 -1.83 4.60 13.78
N ILE A 95 -2.72 5.18 14.58
CA ILE A 95 -2.31 6.13 15.63
C ILE A 95 -1.46 5.42 16.69
N GLY A 96 -1.84 4.21 17.10
CA GLY A 96 -1.09 3.43 18.08
C GLY A 96 0.30 3.01 17.59
N SER A 97 0.43 2.61 16.32
CA SER A 97 1.74 2.25 15.75
C SER A 97 2.66 3.44 15.55
N VAL A 98 2.13 4.59 15.10
CA VAL A 98 2.87 5.84 15.00
C VAL A 98 3.35 6.31 16.38
N LEU A 99 2.47 6.28 17.39
CA LEU A 99 2.86 6.61 18.77
C LEU A 99 3.93 5.66 19.30
N SER A 100 3.82 4.35 19.06
CA SER A 100 4.84 3.38 19.46
C SER A 100 6.18 3.67 18.78
N PHE A 101 6.17 4.04 17.50
CA PHE A 101 7.38 4.39 16.77
C PHE A 101 8.02 5.69 17.28
N VAL A 102 7.20 6.70 17.58
CA VAL A 102 7.66 7.99 18.14
C VAL A 102 8.24 7.80 19.54
N VAL A 103 7.55 7.07 20.43
CA VAL A 103 8.06 6.75 21.77
C VAL A 103 9.41 6.03 21.68
N MET A 104 9.54 5.06 20.78
CA MET A 104 10.80 4.34 20.61
C MET A 104 11.91 5.21 20.01
N SER A 105 11.57 6.13 19.11
CA SER A 105 12.52 7.08 18.53
C SER A 105 13.02 8.10 19.55
N TYR A 106 12.21 8.49 20.54
CA TYR A 106 12.63 9.40 21.62
C TYR A 106 13.50 8.73 22.68
N VAL A 107 13.38 7.40 22.85
CA VAL A 107 14.20 6.63 23.80
C VAL A 107 15.63 6.39 23.28
N PHE A 108 15.86 6.53 21.96
CA PHE A 108 17.13 6.23 21.30
C PHE A 108 17.76 7.40 20.52
N ALA A 109 17.21 8.62 20.65
CA ALA A 109 17.85 9.87 20.24
C ALA A 109 18.64 10.47 21.41
#